data_AF-A0A3C1A5Q9-F1
#
_entry.id   AF-A0A3C1A5Q9-F1
#
_cell.length_a   1.000
_cell.length_b   1.000
_cell.length_c   1.000
_cell.angle_alpha   90.00
_cell.angle_beta   90.00
_cell.angle_gamma   90.00
#
_symmetry.space_group_name_H-M   'P 1'
#
loop_
_entity.id
_entity.type
_entity.pdbx_description
1 polymer ?
#
loop_
_entity_poly.entity_id
_entity_poly.type
_entity_poly.pdbx_seq_one_letter_code
_entity_poly.pdbx_strand_id
1 'polypeptide(L)'
;MNKVTQMFGSKVFNSATMKERLPKEAYKAVQNAIKNGKRLDSSVADVVANSMKDWAIENGATHFTHWFQPMTGVTAEKHDSFISPTDDGHIIMEFKGKELVQGEPDASS
;
A
#
# COMPACT_ATOMS: atom_id res chain seq x y z
N MET A 1 -30.32 -9.45 -6.75
CA MET A 1 -29.47 -8.29 -7.03
C MET A 1 -28.05 -8.78 -7.26
N ASN A 2 -27.41 -8.33 -8.34
CA ASN A 2 -26.18 -8.91 -8.90
C ASN A 2 -25.01 -8.83 -7.90
N LYS A 3 -24.64 -9.96 -7.26
CA LYS A 3 -23.50 -10.05 -6.33
C LYS A 3 -22.17 -9.57 -6.93
N VAL A 4 -22.04 -9.62 -8.26
CA VAL A 4 -20.84 -9.20 -8.99
C VAL A 4 -20.50 -7.72 -8.77
N THR A 5 -21.49 -6.82 -8.78
CA THR A 5 -21.21 -5.38 -8.60
C THR A 5 -20.78 -5.03 -7.18
N GLN A 6 -21.16 -5.85 -6.19
CA GLN A 6 -20.71 -5.70 -4.81
C GLN A 6 -19.33 -6.34 -4.57
N MET A 7 -18.99 -7.41 -5.29
CA MET A 7 -17.74 -8.14 -5.10
C MET A 7 -16.59 -7.52 -5.90
N PHE A 8 -16.85 -7.06 -7.13
CA PHE A 8 -15.84 -6.48 -8.01
C PHE A 8 -15.21 -5.23 -7.38
N GLY A 9 -13.89 -5.19 -7.29
CA GLY A 9 -13.15 -4.05 -6.74
C GLY A 9 -13.29 -3.85 -5.22
N SER A 10 -14.03 -4.73 -4.52
CA SER A 10 -14.26 -4.61 -3.06
C SER A 10 -12.98 -4.74 -2.22
N LYS A 11 -11.98 -5.46 -2.73
CA LYS A 11 -10.65 -5.65 -2.13
C LYS A 11 -9.58 -4.85 -2.86
N VAL A 12 -9.91 -3.64 -3.30
CA VAL A 12 -8.96 -2.72 -3.94
C VAL A 12 -8.99 -1.38 -3.19
N PHE A 13 -7.81 -0.90 -2.79
CA PHE A 13 -7.64 0.45 -2.23
C PHE A 13 -7.69 1.51 -3.36
N ASN A 14 -8.85 1.60 -4.01
CA ASN A 14 -9.09 2.40 -5.20
C ASN A 14 -9.32 3.89 -4.86
N SER A 15 -9.59 4.71 -5.88
CA SER A 15 -9.82 6.16 -5.70
C SER A 15 -10.99 6.50 -4.77
N ALA A 16 -12.08 5.73 -4.79
CA ALA A 16 -13.21 5.95 -3.88
C ALA A 16 -12.81 5.63 -2.44
N THR A 17 -12.19 4.46 -2.20
CA THR A 17 -11.66 4.07 -0.89
C THR A 17 -10.64 5.08 -0.35
N MET A 18 -9.73 5.55 -1.21
CA MET A 18 -8.76 6.59 -0.88
C MET A 18 -9.42 7.90 -0.49
N LYS A 19 -10.47 8.32 -1.21
CA LYS A 19 -11.21 9.55 -0.91
C LYS A 19 -11.95 9.49 0.42
N GLU A 20 -12.42 8.31 0.81
CA GLU A 20 -13.10 8.08 2.09
C GLU A 20 -12.13 8.04 3.27
N ARG A 21 -10.92 7.52 3.07
CA ARG A 21 -9.96 7.25 4.16
C ARG A 21 -8.86 8.28 4.32
N LEU A 22 -8.41 8.89 3.22
CA LEU A 22 -7.29 9.83 3.27
C LEU A 22 -7.76 11.25 3.61
N PRO A 23 -6.94 12.02 4.34
CA PRO A 23 -7.13 13.46 4.44
C PRO A 23 -7.23 14.11 3.06
N LYS A 24 -8.05 15.15 2.94
CA LYS A 24 -8.34 15.84 1.67
C LYS A 24 -7.08 16.21 0.89
N GLU A 25 -6.07 16.72 1.59
CA GLU A 25 -4.81 17.15 0.96
C GLU A 25 -3.93 15.97 0.53
N ALA A 26 -3.90 14.88 1.31
CA ALA A 26 -3.20 13.65 0.92
C ALA A 26 -3.85 13.00 -0.31
N TYR A 27 -5.18 12.91 -0.35
CA TYR A 27 -5.91 12.41 -1.53
C TYR A 27 -5.58 13.23 -2.78
N LYS A 28 -5.65 14.56 -2.70
CA LYS A 28 -5.30 15.44 -3.82
C LYS A 28 -3.85 15.25 -4.27
N ALA A 29 -2.91 15.14 -3.33
CA ALA A 29 -1.50 14.93 -3.63
C ALA A 29 -1.28 13.62 -4.39
N VAL A 30 -1.92 12.52 -3.98
CA VAL A 30 -1.90 11.23 -4.69
C VAL A 30 -2.48 11.36 -6.10
N GLN A 31 -3.65 11.98 -6.25
CA GLN A 31 -4.26 12.17 -7.57
C GLN A 31 -3.39 13.02 -8.51
N ASN A 32 -2.75 14.06 -7.98
CA ASN A 32 -1.83 14.90 -8.73
C ASN A 32 -0.55 14.15 -9.12
N ALA A 33 -0.01 13.31 -8.23
CA ALA A 33 1.15 12.46 -8.52
C ALA A 33 0.84 11.48 -9.65
N ILE A 34 -0.31 10.79 -9.58
CA ILE A 34 -0.79 9.87 -10.63
C ILE A 34 -0.97 10.60 -11.96
N LYS A 35 -1.67 11.74 -11.97
CA LYS A 35 -2.00 12.46 -13.20
C LYS A 35 -0.78 13.05 -13.90
N ASN A 36 0.22 13.51 -13.14
CA ASN A 36 1.38 14.22 -13.68
C ASN A 36 2.66 13.39 -13.69
N GLY A 37 2.62 12.10 -13.30
CA GLY A 37 3.80 11.25 -13.21
C GLY A 37 4.86 11.76 -12.23
N LYS A 38 4.45 12.44 -11.15
CA LYS A 38 5.37 13.01 -10.15
C LYS A 38 5.58 12.05 -8.98
N ARG A 39 6.75 12.15 -8.33
CA ARG A 39 6.98 11.48 -7.04
C ARG A 39 6.04 12.03 -5.98
N LEU A 40 5.60 11.15 -5.10
CA LEU A 40 4.82 11.51 -3.91
C LEU A 40 5.78 12.00 -2.82
N ASP A 41 5.43 13.11 -2.16
CA ASP A 41 6.17 13.57 -0.97
C ASP A 41 6.19 12.50 0.12
N SER A 42 7.32 12.34 0.81
CA SER A 42 7.51 11.31 1.83
C SER A 42 6.48 11.39 2.96
N SER A 43 6.16 12.61 3.41
CA SER A 43 5.14 12.84 4.43
C SER A 43 3.74 12.42 3.98
N VAL A 44 3.41 12.61 2.70
CA VAL A 44 2.14 12.14 2.12
C VAL A 44 2.17 10.62 1.97
N ALA A 45 3.31 10.05 1.56
CA ALA A 45 3.48 8.60 1.46
C ALA A 45 3.28 7.90 2.81
N ASP A 46 3.79 8.46 3.91
CA ASP A 46 3.58 7.91 5.26
C ASP A 46 2.10 7.88 5.65
N VAL A 47 1.35 8.95 5.35
CA VAL A 47 -0.11 9.01 5.59
C VAL A 47 -0.84 7.96 4.77
N VAL A 48 -0.49 7.83 3.49
CA VAL A 48 -1.10 6.85 2.58
C VAL A 48 -0.79 5.42 3.04
N ALA A 49 0.46 5.14 3.41
CA ALA A 49 0.88 3.81 3.88
C ALA A 49 0.12 3.42 5.14
N ASN A 50 0.01 4.34 6.11
CA ASN A 50 -0.72 4.08 7.34
C ASN A 50 -2.21 3.77 7.08
N SER A 51 -2.89 4.59 6.28
CA SER A 51 -4.30 4.37 5.92
C SER A 51 -4.52 3.10 5.08
N MET A 52 -3.57 2.75 4.21
CA MET A 52 -3.62 1.54 3.39
C MET A 52 -3.46 0.28 4.24
N LYS A 53 -2.54 0.30 5.21
CA LYS A 53 -2.34 -0.78 6.17
C LYS A 53 -3.59 -1.02 7.00
N ASP A 54 -4.17 0.03 7.57
CA ASP A 54 -5.38 -0.11 8.39
C ASP A 54 -6.54 -0.69 7.57
N TRP A 55 -6.76 -0.18 6.35
CA TRP A 55 -7.75 -0.76 5.43
C TRP A 55 -7.45 -2.22 5.09
N ALA A 56 -6.20 -2.58 4.84
CA ALA A 56 -5.82 -3.95 4.49
C ALA A 56 -6.07 -4.91 5.67
N ILE A 57 -5.70 -4.51 6.89
CA ILE A 57 -5.93 -5.29 8.11
C ILE A 57 -7.42 -5.48 8.38
N GLU A 58 -8.24 -4.42 8.25
CA GLU A 58 -9.70 -4.53 8.34
C GLU A 58 -10.28 -5.53 7.32
N ASN A 59 -9.60 -5.70 6.19
CA ASN A 59 -9.97 -6.65 5.15
C ASN A 59 -9.38 -8.06 5.34
N GLY A 60 -8.66 -8.30 6.44
CA GLY A 60 -8.08 -9.58 6.83
C GLY A 60 -6.62 -9.79 6.42
N ALA A 61 -5.94 -8.77 5.90
CA ALA A 61 -4.53 -8.90 5.50
C ALA A 61 -3.60 -8.93 6.72
N THR A 62 -2.59 -9.80 6.64
CA THR A 62 -1.53 -9.95 7.67
C THR A 62 -0.14 -9.59 7.15
N HIS A 63 0.02 -9.55 5.83
CA HIS A 63 1.27 -9.31 5.11
C HIS A 63 1.02 -8.36 3.94
N PHE A 64 2.09 -7.76 3.43
CA PHE A 64 2.13 -7.06 2.15
C PHE A 64 3.22 -7.66 1.25
N THR A 65 3.17 -7.34 -0.03
CA THR A 65 4.19 -7.70 -1.01
C THR A 65 4.31 -6.60 -2.05
N HIS A 66 5.53 -6.32 -2.50
CA HIS A 66 5.75 -5.55 -3.72
C HIS A 66 5.57 -6.47 -4.90
N TRP A 67 4.35 -6.50 -5.45
CA TRP A 67 4.05 -7.35 -6.59
C TRP A 67 4.65 -6.76 -7.87
N PHE A 68 5.54 -7.52 -8.53
CA PHE A 68 6.10 -7.17 -9.82
C PHE A 68 6.26 -8.41 -10.72
N GLN A 69 6.30 -8.19 -12.03
CA GLN A 69 6.50 -9.25 -13.01
C GLN A 69 7.90 -9.13 -13.64
N PRO A 70 8.89 -9.94 -13.22
CA PRO A 70 10.21 -9.94 -13.83
C PRO A 70 10.17 -10.45 -15.28
N MET A 71 11.17 -10.06 -16.07
CA MET A 71 11.31 -10.46 -17.49
C MET A 71 11.52 -11.97 -17.70
N THR A 72 11.67 -12.74 -16.63
CA THR A 72 11.77 -14.21 -16.64
C THR A 72 10.43 -14.91 -16.88
N GLY A 73 9.31 -14.17 -16.89
CA GLY A 73 7.98 -14.70 -17.22
C GLY A 73 7.27 -15.41 -16.06
N VAL A 74 7.85 -15.40 -14.86
CA VAL A 74 7.24 -15.94 -13.63
C VAL A 74 7.10 -14.81 -12.61
N THR A 75 5.97 -14.71 -11.91
CA THR A 75 5.78 -13.74 -10.83
C THR A 75 6.72 -14.02 -9.67
N ALA A 76 7.40 -12.99 -9.18
CA ALA A 76 8.15 -13.04 -7.93
C ALA A 76 7.39 -12.21 -6.89
N GLU A 77 7.25 -12.74 -5.68
CA GLU A 77 6.66 -12.03 -4.55
C GLU A 77 7.41 -12.39 -3.27
N LYS A 78 7.56 -11.40 -2.39
CA LYS A 78 8.09 -11.57 -1.04
C LYS A 78 7.03 -11.07 -0.08
N HIS A 79 6.58 -11.94 0.82
CA HIS A 79 5.55 -11.60 1.79
C HIS A 79 6.21 -11.07 3.06
N ASP A 80 6.05 -9.78 3.30
CA ASP A 80 6.54 -9.10 4.49
C ASP A 80 5.39 -8.84 5.46
N SER A 81 5.59 -9.15 6.74
CA SER A 81 4.57 -8.91 7.76
C SER A 81 4.47 -7.43 8.10
N PHE A 82 3.29 -6.97 8.48
CA PHE A 82 3.14 -5.65 9.10
C PHE A 82 3.72 -5.60 10.53
N ILE A 83 4.04 -6.75 11.14
CA ILE A 83 4.56 -6.82 12.50
C ILE A 83 5.98 -6.25 12.56
N SER A 84 6.20 -5.31 13.48
CA SER A 84 7.51 -4.83 13.87
C SER A 84 7.67 -4.95 15.40
N PRO A 85 8.71 -5.67 15.88
CA PRO A 85 8.97 -5.77 17.31
C PRO A 85 9.49 -4.44 17.87
N THR A 86 9.06 -4.10 19.07
CA THR A 86 9.53 -2.92 19.81
C THR A 86 10.62 -3.29 20.82
N ASP A 87 11.44 -2.31 21.21
CA ASP A 87 12.57 -2.52 22.12
C ASP A 87 12.17 -3.08 23.50
N ASP A 88 10.92 -2.86 23.90
CA ASP A 88 10.31 -3.35 25.14
C ASP A 88 9.65 -4.75 25.00
N GLY A 89 9.82 -5.41 23.85
CA GLY A 89 9.35 -6.78 23.61
C GLY A 89 7.90 -6.91 23.19
N HIS A 90 7.21 -5.80 22.93
CA HIS A 90 5.87 -5.80 22.33
C HIS A 90 5.94 -5.84 20.80
N ILE A 91 4.78 -5.92 20.15
CA ILE A 91 4.65 -5.81 18.70
C ILE A 91 3.78 -4.62 18.34
N ILE A 92 4.14 -3.96 17.25
CA ILE A 92 3.30 -2.97 16.59
C ILE A 92 3.09 -3.35 15.13
N MET A 93 1.99 -2.89 14.55
CA MET A 93 1.71 -3.08 13.13
C MET A 93 2.09 -1.81 12.37
N GLU A 94 3.12 -1.87 11.54
CA GLU A 94 3.61 -0.75 10.75
C GLU A 94 3.62 -1.04 9.25
N PHE A 95 3.37 0.02 8.49
CA PHE A 95 3.63 0.08 7.05
C PHE A 95 4.01 1.52 6.77
N LYS A 96 5.26 1.74 6.35
CA LYS A 96 5.87 3.08 6.25
C LYS A 96 5.82 3.57 4.82
N GLY A 97 5.83 4.89 4.62
CA GLY A 97 5.82 5.50 3.29
C GLY A 97 7.01 5.08 2.42
N LYS A 98 8.16 4.74 3.02
CA LYS A 98 9.30 4.16 2.31
C LYS A 98 8.96 2.85 1.59
N GLU A 99 7.98 2.08 2.06
CA GLU A 99 7.51 0.86 1.41
C GLU A 99 6.61 1.16 0.20
N LEU A 100 6.15 2.41 0.02
CA LEU A 100 5.45 2.85 -1.19
C LEU A 100 6.39 3.48 -2.22
N VAL A 101 7.50 4.04 -1.76
CA VAL A 101 8.48 4.72 -2.59
C VAL A 101 9.52 3.70 -3.03
N GLN A 102 9.37 3.20 -4.26
CA GLN A 102 10.32 2.32 -4.92
C GLN A 102 11.76 2.83 -4.74
N GLY A 103 12.54 2.17 -3.88
CA GLY A 103 13.99 2.15 -3.97
C GLY A 103 14.39 1.38 -5.23
N GLU A 104 15.53 1.72 -5.82
CA GLU A 104 16.06 0.94 -6.96
C GLU A 104 16.01 -0.56 -6.61
N PRO A 105 15.67 -1.43 -7.58
CA PRO A 105 15.63 -2.85 -7.34
C PRO A 105 17.05 -3.34 -7.06
N ASP A 106 17.45 -3.39 -5.79
CA ASP A 106 18.61 -4.16 -5.35
C ASP A 106 18.24 -5.64 -5.27
N ALA A 107 17.63 -6.15 -6.34
CA ALA A 107 17.57 -7.56 -6.63
C ALA A 107 18.91 -7.95 -7.28
N SER A 108 20.01 -7.70 -6.56
CA SER A 108 21.28 -8.37 -6.82
C SER A 108 21.29 -9.68 -6.03
N SER A 109 20.92 -10.76 -6.69
CA SER A 109 21.22 -12.14 -6.29
C SER A 109 21.54 -12.95 -7.53
#